data_AF-A0A336LHH9-F1
#
_entry.id   AF-A0A336LHH9-F1
#
_cell.length_a   1.000
_cell.length_b   1.000
_cell.length_c   1.000
_cell.angle_alpha   90.00
_cell.angle_beta   90.00
_cell.angle_gamma   90.00
#
_symmetry.space_group_name_H-M   'P 1'
#
loop_
_entity.id
_entity.type
_entity.pdbx_description
1 polymer ?
#
loop_
_entity_poly.entity_id
_entity_poly.type
_entity_poly.pdbx_seq_one_letter_code
_entity_poly.pdbx_strand_id
1 'polypeptide(L)'
;MRESNCVGLACNQLGMPYQIMTMEFTEKRKKDFPPSVYKAREMQTLPLTVIINPKLTVTNFEKIAHVESCQSVRGYSGEVSRYKGVAIEGFNENGEAKKWEFNGWNARVAQHEVDHLNGVVYTDKMDPKTFICTIWEAVNSRGGRVQLPFFVK
;
A
#
# COMPACT_ATOMS: atom_id res chain seq x y z
N MET A 1 3.97 6.75 8.61
CA MET A 1 4.41 5.82 7.53
C MET A 1 5.72 5.12 7.89
N ARG A 2 6.86 5.85 7.94
CA ARG A 2 8.20 5.25 8.17
C ARG A 2 8.32 4.41 9.45
N GLU A 3 7.77 4.86 10.58
CA GLU A 3 7.78 4.10 11.84
C GLU A 3 7.08 2.74 11.75
N SER A 4 6.03 2.63 10.95
CA SER A 4 5.30 1.38 10.71
C SER A 4 5.89 0.55 9.56
N ASN A 5 7.02 0.98 9.00
CA ASN A 5 7.70 0.36 7.86
C ASN A 5 6.75 0.03 6.68
N CYS A 6 5.74 0.87 6.42
CA CYS A 6 4.86 0.75 5.25
C CYS A 6 5.35 1.61 4.08
N VAL A 7 4.92 1.27 2.86
CA VAL A 7 5.28 1.97 1.60
C VAL A 7 4.31 3.06 1.20
N GLY A 8 3.16 3.09 1.85
CA GLY A 8 2.09 4.03 1.60
C GLY A 8 1.30 4.27 2.88
N LEU A 9 0.69 5.44 2.94
CA LEU A 9 -0.25 5.80 4.00
C LEU A 9 -1.21 6.90 3.50
N ALA A 10 -2.50 6.68 3.68
CA ALA A 10 -3.56 7.66 3.46
C ALA A 10 -3.94 8.36 4.78
N CYS A 11 -4.33 9.65 4.71
CA CYS A 11 -4.76 10.43 5.88
C CYS A 11 -5.91 9.78 6.65
N ASN A 12 -6.81 9.09 5.96
CA ASN A 12 -7.94 8.39 6.57
C ASN A 12 -7.51 7.33 7.60
N GLN A 13 -6.33 6.73 7.41
CA GLN A 13 -5.76 5.76 8.35
C GLN A 13 -5.29 6.41 9.66
N LEU A 14 -5.14 7.74 9.68
CA LEU A 14 -4.83 8.54 10.86
C LEU A 14 -6.10 9.20 11.46
N GLY A 15 -7.29 8.84 10.97
CA GLY A 15 -8.56 9.43 11.42
C GLY A 15 -8.83 10.83 10.87
N MET A 16 -8.07 11.29 9.87
CA MET A 16 -8.28 12.58 9.23
C MET A 16 -8.96 12.41 7.87
N PRO A 17 -10.14 13.00 7.62
CA PRO A 17 -10.92 12.79 6.40
C PRO A 17 -10.43 13.67 5.22
N TYR A 18 -9.12 13.78 5.04
CA TYR A 18 -8.52 14.56 3.96
C TYR A 18 -8.07 13.66 2.81
N GLN A 19 -8.25 14.16 1.57
CA GLN A 19 -7.81 13.51 0.33
C GLN A 19 -6.28 13.65 0.15
N ILE A 20 -5.51 13.04 1.06
CA ILE A 20 -4.05 13.14 1.08
C ILE A 20 -3.48 11.74 1.29
N MET A 21 -2.52 11.38 0.43
CA MET A 21 -1.78 10.14 0.53
C MET A 21 -0.28 10.38 0.36
N THR A 22 0.50 9.47 0.93
CA THR A 22 1.95 9.46 0.83
C THR A 22 2.43 8.10 0.37
N MET A 23 3.50 8.08 -0.42
CA MET A 23 4.14 6.86 -0.90
C MET A 23 5.66 7.01 -0.86
N GLU A 24 6.37 5.95 -0.51
CA GLU A 24 7.84 5.93 -0.50
C GLU A 24 8.37 4.49 -0.64
N PHE A 25 9.37 4.30 -1.49
CA PHE A 25 10.12 3.06 -1.59
C PHE A 25 11.61 3.36 -1.78
N THR A 26 12.40 3.29 -0.70
CA THR A 26 13.80 3.72 -0.69
C THR A 26 14.77 2.61 -1.13
N GLU A 27 15.99 3.00 -1.53
CA GLU A 27 17.08 2.04 -1.80
C GLU A 27 17.44 1.20 -0.56
N LYS A 28 17.24 1.73 0.66
CA LYS A 28 17.40 0.93 1.89
C LYS A 28 16.39 -0.22 1.91
N ARG A 29 15.13 0.07 1.62
CA ARG A 29 14.03 -0.92 1.66
C ARG A 29 14.11 -1.94 0.53
N LYS A 30 14.69 -1.57 -0.61
CA LYS A 30 15.00 -2.52 -1.70
C LYS A 30 15.87 -3.69 -1.23
N LYS A 31 16.76 -3.50 -0.25
CA LYS A 31 17.62 -4.56 0.29
C LYS A 31 16.86 -5.62 1.11
N ASP A 32 15.63 -5.32 1.53
CA ASP A 32 14.79 -6.25 2.28
C ASP A 32 14.15 -7.32 1.37
N PHE A 33 14.25 -7.17 0.04
CA PHE A 33 13.63 -8.05 -0.93
C PHE A 33 14.68 -8.85 -1.73
N PRO A 34 14.48 -10.16 -1.91
CA PRO A 34 15.28 -10.94 -2.85
C PRO A 34 15.20 -10.36 -4.27
N PRO A 35 16.29 -10.38 -5.06
CA PRO A 35 16.29 -9.86 -6.44
C PRO A 35 15.20 -10.48 -7.33
N SER A 36 14.85 -11.75 -7.10
CA SER A 36 13.77 -12.45 -7.81
C SER A 36 12.40 -11.82 -7.55
N VAL A 37 12.09 -11.48 -6.29
CA VAL A 37 10.83 -10.82 -5.90
C VAL A 37 10.77 -9.41 -6.45
N TYR A 38 11.87 -8.67 -6.35
CA TYR A 38 11.98 -7.30 -6.88
C TYR A 38 11.69 -7.25 -8.39
N LYS A 39 12.29 -8.18 -9.15
CA LYS A 39 12.07 -8.31 -10.59
C LYS A 39 10.65 -8.77 -10.91
N ALA A 40 10.15 -9.80 -10.23
CA ALA A 40 8.82 -10.37 -10.48
C ALA A 40 7.67 -9.39 -10.21
N ARG A 41 7.85 -8.48 -9.24
CA ARG A 41 6.86 -7.45 -8.89
C ARG A 41 7.08 -6.12 -9.60
N GLU A 42 8.03 -6.05 -10.55
CA GLU A 42 8.41 -4.84 -11.28
C GLU A 42 8.62 -3.65 -10.31
N MET A 43 9.34 -3.89 -9.22
CA MET A 43 9.54 -2.89 -8.17
C MET A 43 10.53 -1.81 -8.64
N GLN A 44 10.29 -0.57 -8.22
CA GLN A 44 11.14 0.57 -8.50
C GLN A 44 11.23 1.45 -7.26
N THR A 45 12.38 2.08 -7.05
CA THR A 45 12.51 3.08 -5.99
C THR A 45 11.70 4.33 -6.30
N LEU A 46 11.16 4.91 -5.24
CA LEU A 46 10.27 6.05 -5.27
C LEU A 46 10.66 6.95 -4.09
N PRO A 47 11.16 8.17 -4.33
CA PRO A 47 11.35 9.14 -3.25
C PRO A 47 10.00 9.45 -2.59
N LEU A 48 10.03 9.99 -1.37
CA LEU A 48 8.81 10.41 -0.69
C LEU A 48 7.95 11.27 -1.63
N THR A 49 6.76 10.77 -1.91
CA THR A 49 5.81 11.39 -2.81
C THR A 49 4.54 11.66 -2.01
N VAL A 50 4.21 12.94 -1.87
CA VAL A 50 2.95 13.41 -1.27
C VAL A 50 2.01 13.75 -2.41
N ILE A 51 0.77 13.27 -2.35
CA ILE A 51 -0.26 13.58 -3.33
C ILE A 51 -1.52 14.04 -2.61
N ILE A 52 -1.95 15.26 -2.92
CA ILE A 52 -3.14 15.92 -2.40
C ILE A 52 -4.20 15.94 -3.51
N ASN A 53 -5.45 15.64 -3.16
CA ASN A 53 -6.61 15.52 -4.04
C ASN A 53 -6.35 14.61 -5.27
N PRO A 54 -5.87 13.36 -5.07
CA PRO A 54 -5.49 12.49 -6.16
C PRO A 54 -6.70 12.06 -7.01
N LYS A 55 -6.56 12.19 -8.33
CA LYS A 55 -7.46 11.59 -9.32
C LYS A 55 -6.70 10.53 -10.10
N LEU A 56 -7.09 9.27 -9.91
CA LEU A 56 -6.45 8.12 -10.55
C LEU A 56 -7.10 7.77 -11.89
N THR A 57 -6.28 7.48 -12.89
CA THR A 57 -6.68 6.90 -14.18
C THR A 57 -5.84 5.67 -14.47
N VAL A 58 -6.45 4.62 -15.04
CA VAL A 58 -5.74 3.42 -15.46
C VAL A 58 -5.03 3.68 -16.79
N THR A 59 -3.74 3.40 -16.87
CA THR A 59 -2.94 3.53 -18.10
C THR A 59 -2.57 2.19 -18.72
N ASN A 60 -2.58 1.11 -17.92
CA ASN A 60 -2.43 -0.26 -18.39
C ASN A 60 -3.45 -1.18 -17.68
N PHE A 61 -4.34 -1.77 -18.47
CA PHE A 61 -5.48 -2.58 -18.00
C PHE A 61 -5.11 -4.03 -17.66
N GLU A 62 -3.88 -4.48 -17.92
CA GLU A 62 -3.39 -5.77 -17.44
C GLU A 62 -3.52 -5.81 -15.91
N LYS A 63 -4.15 -6.87 -15.38
CA LYS A 63 -4.27 -7.05 -13.94
C LYS A 63 -3.26 -8.08 -13.45
N ILE A 64 -2.52 -7.73 -12.41
CA ILE A 64 -1.55 -8.61 -11.76
C ILE A 64 -2.02 -8.85 -10.33
N ALA A 65 -2.00 -10.12 -9.90
CA ALA A 65 -2.39 -10.52 -8.57
C ALA A 65 -1.14 -10.70 -7.68
N HIS A 66 -1.13 -10.03 -6.53
CA HIS A 66 -0.10 -10.17 -5.50
C HIS A 66 -0.72 -10.01 -4.11
N VAL A 67 -0.06 -10.58 -3.11
CA VAL A 67 -0.42 -10.43 -1.71
C VAL A 67 -0.27 -8.97 -1.27
N GLU A 68 -1.34 -8.42 -0.68
CA GLU A 68 -1.38 -7.14 0.03
C GLU A 68 -1.62 -7.36 1.53
N SER A 69 -1.19 -6.39 2.31
CA SER A 69 -1.45 -6.25 3.75
C SER A 69 -1.56 -4.76 4.06
N CYS A 70 -2.30 -4.39 5.10
CA CYS A 70 -2.56 -2.99 5.44
C CYS A 70 -2.31 -2.72 6.92
N GLN A 71 -1.76 -1.55 7.25
CA GLN A 71 -1.56 -1.13 8.65
C GLN A 71 -2.88 -0.91 9.41
N SER A 72 -3.99 -0.76 8.70
CA SER A 72 -5.35 -0.70 9.25
C SER A 72 -5.99 -2.09 9.44
N VAL A 73 -5.39 -3.16 8.91
CA VAL A 73 -5.84 -4.56 9.08
C VAL A 73 -4.63 -5.43 9.45
N ARG A 74 -4.06 -5.14 10.62
CA ARG A 74 -2.82 -5.78 11.09
C ARG A 74 -3.00 -7.27 11.32
N GLY A 75 -1.96 -8.05 11.03
CA GLY A 75 -1.94 -9.50 11.28
C GLY A 75 -2.59 -10.35 10.19
N TYR A 76 -3.04 -9.74 9.08
CA TYR A 76 -3.66 -10.45 7.96
C TYR A 76 -3.12 -9.99 6.61
N SER A 77 -3.28 -10.85 5.62
CA SER A 77 -2.99 -10.56 4.22
C SER A 77 -3.92 -11.31 3.28
N GLY A 78 -4.03 -10.85 2.05
CA GLY A 78 -4.77 -11.52 0.98
C GLY A 78 -4.29 -11.06 -0.39
N GLU A 79 -4.49 -11.89 -1.41
CA GLU A 79 -4.13 -11.58 -2.79
C GLU A 79 -5.14 -10.61 -3.41
N VAL A 80 -4.64 -9.53 -4.01
CA VAL A 80 -5.46 -8.51 -4.67
C VAL A 80 -4.99 -8.33 -6.11
N SER A 81 -5.94 -8.35 -7.05
CA SER A 81 -5.68 -8.02 -8.44
C SER A 81 -5.69 -6.51 -8.66
N ARG A 82 -4.59 -5.95 -9.19
CA ARG A 82 -4.41 -4.51 -9.44
C ARG A 82 -4.03 -4.27 -10.89
N TYR A 83 -4.41 -3.12 -11.43
CA TYR A 83 -3.95 -2.69 -12.74
C TYR A 83 -2.45 -2.46 -12.74
N LYS A 84 -1.78 -2.86 -13.82
CA LYS A 84 -0.32 -2.81 -13.94
C LYS A 84 0.24 -1.39 -14.02
N GLY A 85 -0.54 -0.46 -14.57
CA GLY A 85 -0.14 0.93 -14.77
C GLY A 85 -1.27 1.90 -14.48
N VAL A 86 -0.95 2.99 -13.78
CA VAL A 86 -1.88 4.08 -13.47
C VAL A 86 -1.18 5.43 -13.60
N ALA A 87 -1.96 6.47 -13.87
CA ALA A 87 -1.55 7.86 -13.70
C ALA A 87 -2.39 8.51 -12.61
N ILE A 88 -1.77 9.35 -11.79
CA ILE A 88 -2.45 10.17 -10.79
C ILE A 88 -2.22 11.64 -11.12
N GLU A 89 -3.29 12.42 -11.13
CA GLU A 89 -3.26 13.88 -11.17
C GLU A 89 -3.66 14.44 -9.80
N GLY A 90 -3.01 15.51 -9.35
CA GLY A 90 -3.28 16.12 -8.06
C GLY A 90 -2.31 17.27 -7.78
N PHE A 91 -2.06 17.53 -6.49
CA PHE A 91 -1.10 18.54 -6.03
C PHE A 91 -0.01 17.89 -5.18
N ASN A 92 1.21 18.43 -5.26
CA ASN A 92 2.30 18.05 -4.36
C ASN A 92 2.15 18.76 -2.99
N GLU A 93 3.10 18.54 -2.09
CA GLU A 93 3.16 19.14 -0.75
C GLU A 93 3.26 20.68 -0.75
N ASN A 94 3.71 21.28 -1.85
CA ASN A 94 3.79 22.73 -2.03
C ASN A 94 2.52 23.32 -2.66
N GLY A 95 1.52 22.50 -2.97
CA GLY A 95 0.28 22.93 -3.64
C GLY A 95 0.42 23.11 -5.17
N GLU A 96 1.48 22.59 -5.77
CA GLU A 96 1.71 22.66 -7.22
C GLU A 96 1.02 21.49 -7.92
N ALA A 97 0.28 21.78 -8.99
CA ALA A 97 -0.38 20.75 -9.79
C ALA A 97 0.67 19.85 -10.47
N LYS A 98 0.50 18.53 -10.35
CA LYS A 98 1.43 17.56 -10.90
C LYS A 98 0.70 16.29 -11.34
N LYS A 99 1.30 15.63 -12.33
CA LYS A 99 0.92 14.29 -12.78
C LYS A 99 2.05 13.32 -12.48
N TRP A 100 1.69 12.17 -11.94
CA TRP A 100 2.59 11.04 -11.70
C TRP A 100 2.15 9.85 -12.53
N GLU A 101 3.11 9.14 -13.11
CA GLU A 101 2.86 7.87 -13.78
C GLU A 101 3.54 6.77 -12.99
N PHE A 102 2.77 5.74 -12.65
CA PHE A 102 3.25 4.61 -11.87
C PHE A 102 2.98 3.32 -12.63
N ASN A 103 3.94 2.40 -12.54
CA ASN A 103 3.84 1.05 -13.07
C ASN A 103 4.22 0.03 -11.98
N GLY A 104 3.89 -1.24 -12.20
CA GLY A 104 4.31 -2.35 -11.35
C GLY A 104 3.90 -2.16 -9.89
N TRP A 105 4.86 -2.33 -8.97
CA TRP A 105 4.58 -2.23 -7.54
C TRP A 105 4.13 -0.82 -7.11
N ASN A 106 4.67 0.24 -7.69
CA ASN A 106 4.25 1.60 -7.34
C ASN A 106 2.83 1.89 -7.81
N ALA A 107 2.40 1.34 -8.95
CA ALA A 107 1.00 1.43 -9.39
C ALA A 107 0.05 0.74 -8.42
N ARG A 108 0.46 -0.43 -7.88
CA ARG A 108 -0.30 -1.14 -6.85
C ARG A 108 -0.46 -0.32 -5.58
N VAL A 109 0.63 0.23 -5.06
CA VAL A 109 0.59 1.07 -3.85
C VAL A 109 -0.31 2.28 -4.09
N ALA A 110 -0.18 2.95 -5.24
CA ALA A 110 -1.04 4.07 -5.62
C ALA A 110 -2.54 3.71 -5.60
N GLN A 111 -2.93 2.57 -6.18
CA GLN A 111 -4.31 2.09 -6.14
C GLN A 111 -4.78 1.76 -4.72
N HIS A 112 -3.92 1.20 -3.87
CA HIS A 112 -4.23 0.89 -2.48
C HIS A 112 -4.52 2.15 -1.65
N GLU A 113 -3.67 3.18 -1.77
CA GLU A 113 -3.86 4.40 -1.01
C GLU A 113 -5.04 5.24 -1.51
N VAL A 114 -5.30 5.27 -2.83
CA VAL A 114 -6.51 5.90 -3.39
C VAL A 114 -7.78 5.17 -2.93
N ASP A 115 -7.74 3.84 -2.78
CA ASP A 115 -8.87 3.10 -2.21
C ASP A 115 -9.17 3.56 -0.78
N HIS A 116 -8.15 3.75 0.07
CA HIS A 116 -8.36 4.27 1.42
C HIS A 116 -9.04 5.64 1.44
N LEU A 117 -8.66 6.53 0.52
CA LEU A 117 -9.30 7.85 0.38
C LEU A 117 -10.76 7.78 -0.04
N ASN A 118 -11.17 6.66 -0.64
CA ASN A 118 -12.56 6.36 -1.02
C ASN A 118 -13.27 5.42 -0.03
N GLY A 119 -12.68 5.17 1.14
CA GLY A 119 -13.27 4.30 2.17
C GLY A 119 -13.24 2.81 1.82
N VAL A 120 -12.42 2.40 0.85
CA VAL A 120 -12.24 1.01 0.44
C VAL A 120 -10.97 0.45 1.06
N VAL A 121 -11.03 -0.79 1.55
CA VAL A 121 -9.90 -1.52 2.11
C VAL A 121 -9.60 -2.74 1.24
N TYR A 122 -8.36 -3.22 1.24
CA TYR A 122 -7.96 -4.35 0.38
C TYR A 122 -8.82 -5.61 0.59
N THR A 123 -9.38 -5.80 1.79
CA THR A 123 -10.29 -6.91 2.12
C THR A 123 -11.59 -6.88 1.34
N ASP A 124 -11.99 -5.71 0.81
CA ASP A 124 -13.18 -5.55 -0.04
C ASP A 124 -12.91 -6.03 -1.47
N LYS A 125 -11.64 -6.23 -1.85
CA LYS A 125 -11.20 -6.54 -3.22
C LYS A 125 -10.36 -7.81 -3.35
N MET A 126 -9.88 -8.38 -2.25
CA MET A 126 -9.01 -9.56 -2.27
C MET A 126 -9.75 -10.81 -2.75
N ASP A 127 -9.03 -11.82 -3.24
CA ASP A 127 -9.56 -13.17 -3.37
C ASP A 127 -9.79 -13.75 -1.96
N PRO A 128 -11.05 -14.01 -1.54
CA PRO A 128 -11.34 -14.51 -0.20
C PRO A 128 -10.64 -15.83 0.14
N LYS A 129 -10.31 -16.66 -0.87
CA LYS A 129 -9.61 -17.95 -0.66
C LYS A 129 -8.16 -17.78 -0.24
N THR A 130 -7.60 -16.59 -0.41
CA THR A 130 -6.20 -16.28 -0.10
C THR A 130 -6.03 -15.53 1.21
N PHE A 131 -7.13 -15.25 1.92
CA PHE A 131 -7.09 -14.50 3.17
C PHE A 131 -6.50 -15.36 4.31
N ILE A 132 -5.39 -14.89 4.87
CA ILE A 132 -4.65 -15.62 5.91
C ILE A 132 -4.23 -14.72 7.07
N CYS A 133 -4.14 -15.31 8.26
CA CYS A 133 -3.46 -14.72 9.40
C CYS A 133 -1.94 -14.87 9.21
N THR A 134 -1.20 -13.77 9.32
CA THR A 134 0.26 -13.72 9.10
C THR A 134 1.07 -13.82 10.40
N ILE A 135 0.40 -13.89 11.55
CA ILE A 135 1.01 -13.84 12.88
C ILE A 135 0.76 -15.12 13.69
N TRP A 136 0.56 -16.26 13.03
CA TRP A 136 0.31 -17.55 13.68
C TRP A 136 1.36 -17.93 14.73
N GLU A 137 2.64 -17.61 14.50
CA GLU A 137 3.71 -17.85 15.48
C GLU A 137 3.49 -17.05 16.78
N ALA A 138 3.10 -15.78 16.67
CA ALA A 138 2.77 -14.95 17.83
C ALA A 138 1.51 -15.45 18.55
N VAL A 139 0.52 -15.94 17.79
CA VAL A 139 -0.70 -16.56 18.35
C VAL A 139 -0.35 -17.80 19.15
N ASN A 140 0.44 -18.71 18.57
CA ASN A 140 0.81 -19.97 19.20
C ASN A 140 1.67 -19.77 20.45
N SER A 141 2.72 -18.94 20.35
CA SER A 141 3.63 -18.65 21.47
C SER A 141 2.95 -17.97 22.66
N ARG A 142 1.81 -17.30 22.44
CA ARG A 142 1.05 -16.60 23.49
C ARG A 142 -0.25 -17.29 23.88
N GLY A 143 -0.43 -18.56 23.48
CA GLY A 143 -1.64 -19.34 23.82
C GLY A 143 -2.92 -18.67 23.35
N GLY A 144 -2.91 -18.08 22.15
CA GLY A 144 -4.06 -17.37 21.57
C GLY A 144 -4.20 -15.89 21.94
N ARG A 145 -3.40 -15.37 22.88
CA ARG A 145 -3.53 -13.98 23.37
C ARG A 145 -2.56 -13.04 22.65
N VAL A 146 -3.02 -12.39 21.59
CA VAL A 146 -2.24 -11.39 20.85
C VAL A 146 -2.91 -10.03 20.90
N GLN A 147 -2.13 -8.98 21.13
CA GLN A 147 -2.56 -7.59 21.00
C GLN A 147 -1.85 -6.97 19.80
N LEU A 148 -2.62 -6.33 18.92
CA LEU A 148 -2.12 -5.63 17.74
C LEU A 148 -2.38 -4.12 17.91
N PRO A 149 -1.46 -3.37 18.55
CA PRO A 149 -1.65 -1.94 18.71
C PRO A 149 -1.55 -1.23 17.36
N PHE A 150 -2.40 -0.22 17.16
CA PHE A 150 -2.36 0.66 15.98
C PHE A 150 -1.37 1.82 16.13
N PHE A 151 -0.94 2.12 17.36
CA PHE A 151 0.08 3.10 17.66
C PHE A 151 1.43 2.41 17.89
N VAL A 152 2.50 3.01 17.36
CA VAL A 152 3.87 2.63 17.71
C VAL A 152 4.16 3.24 19.08
N LYS A 153 4.71 2.46 20.02
CA LYS A 153 5.17 2.95 21.33
C LYS A 153 6.49 3.68 21.18
#